data_AF-A0A840UQM2-F1
#
_entry.id   AF-A0A840UQM2-F1
#
_cell.length_a   1.000
_cell.length_b   1.000
_cell.length_c   1.000
_cell.angle_alpha   90.00
_cell.angle_beta   90.00
_cell.angle_gamma   90.00
#
_symmetry.space_group_name_H-M   'P 1'
#
loop_
_entity.id
_entity.type
_entity.pdbx_description
1 polymer ?
#
loop_
_entity_poly.entity_id
_entity_poly.type
_entity_poly.pdbx_seq_one_letter_code
_entity_poly.pdbx_strand_id
1 'polypeptide(L)'
;MDNSALSPSQICFGLDLELDRRSFSCFLQLAGNREFADILAARVDSDEIEQFVDMFTGLLRKHISESEYHHHFLHDDSHHHDESEG
;
A
#
# COMPACT_ATOMS: atom_id res chain seq x y z
N MET A 1 -7.38 3.59 23.66
CA MET A 1 -6.41 2.78 22.91
C MET A 1 -5.54 3.78 22.18
N ASP A 2 -4.34 4.03 22.70
CA ASP A 2 -3.39 4.95 22.10
C ASP A 2 -2.83 4.29 20.83
N ASN A 3 -3.44 4.60 19.69
CA ASN A 3 -3.02 4.17 18.37
C ASN A 3 -1.87 5.07 17.91
N SER A 4 -0.78 5.11 18.69
CA SER A 4 0.41 5.87 18.31
C SER A 4 1.06 5.19 17.12
N ALA A 5 0.81 5.74 15.94
CA ALA A 5 1.56 5.43 14.75
C ALA A 5 3.06 5.50 15.08
N LEU A 6 3.83 4.47 14.71
CA LEU A 6 5.28 4.48 14.89
C LEU A 6 5.86 5.72 14.20
N SER A 7 6.77 6.42 14.89
CA SER A 7 7.54 7.47 14.24
C SER A 7 8.57 6.84 13.28
N PRO A 8 8.99 7.52 12.20
CA PRO A 8 9.97 7.01 11.25
C PRO A 8 11.27 6.53 11.91
N SER A 9 11.69 7.18 13.00
CA SER A 9 12.87 6.82 13.79
C SER A 9 12.71 5.53 14.64
N GLN A 10 11.53 4.94 14.67
CA GLN A 10 11.19 3.75 15.45
C GLN A 10 10.92 2.52 14.57
N ILE A 11 10.99 2.67 13.24
CA ILE A 11 10.85 1.56 12.29
C ILE A 11 12.02 0.60 12.51
N CYS A 12 11.70 -0.66 12.76
CA CYS A 12 12.68 -1.72 12.94
C CYS A 12 12.13 -3.04 12.40
N PHE A 13 12.99 -3.77 11.68
CA PHE A 13 12.65 -5.06 11.07
C PHE A 13 13.56 -6.17 11.63
N GLY A 14 13.02 -7.38 11.76
CA GLY A 14 13.78 -8.57 12.12
C GLY A 14 13.93 -8.83 13.63
N LEU A 15 13.23 -8.09 14.48
CA LEU A 15 13.23 -8.31 15.93
C LEU A 15 12.00 -9.09 16.41
N ASP A 16 10.82 -8.76 15.89
CA ASP A 16 9.56 -9.35 16.30
C ASP A 16 8.50 -9.16 15.22
N LEU A 17 7.70 -10.19 14.93
CA LEU A 17 6.73 -10.17 13.84
C LEU A 17 5.63 -9.09 14.02
N GLU A 18 5.22 -8.79 15.26
CA GLU A 18 4.25 -7.73 15.51
C GLU A 18 4.87 -6.35 15.29
N LEU A 19 6.11 -6.14 15.73
CA LEU A 19 6.87 -4.93 15.46
C LEU A 19 7.14 -4.76 13.96
N ASP A 20 7.51 -5.83 13.26
CA ASP A 20 7.72 -5.85 11.81
C ASP A 20 6.44 -5.43 11.07
N ARG A 21 5.27 -5.92 11.48
CA ARG A 21 3.97 -5.53 10.89
C ARG A 21 3.67 -4.04 11.09
N ARG A 22 3.90 -3.52 12.30
CA ARG A 22 3.69 -2.08 12.60
C ARG A 22 4.69 -1.21 11.82
N SER A 23 5.94 -1.62 11.78
CA SER A 23 7.02 -0.97 11.04
C SER A 23 6.73 -0.96 9.55
N PHE A 24 6.22 -2.07 9.00
CA PHE A 24 5.82 -2.18 7.60
C PHE A 24 4.66 -1.23 7.27
N SER A 25 3.64 -1.15 8.14
CA SER A 25 2.54 -0.19 7.96
C SER A 25 3.03 1.27 7.96
N CYS A 26 3.94 1.64 8.86
CA CYS A 26 4.53 2.98 8.89
C CYS A 26 5.37 3.25 7.64
N PHE A 27 6.19 2.29 7.22
CA PHE A 27 7.01 2.38 6.02
C PHE A 27 6.18 2.64 4.75
N LEU A 28 5.06 1.93 4.57
CA LEU A 28 4.15 2.14 3.43
C LEU A 28 3.54 3.55 3.43
N GLN A 29 3.21 4.10 4.59
CA GLN A 29 2.68 5.46 4.70
C GLN A 29 3.73 6.52 4.35
N LEU A 30 4.99 6.32 4.74
CA LEU A 30 6.10 7.19 4.36
C LEU A 30 6.40 7.11 2.86
N ALA A 31 6.42 5.90 2.31
CA ALA A 31 6.63 5.68 0.88
C ALA A 31 5.49 6.27 0.03
N GLY A 32 4.24 6.19 0.52
CA GLY A 32 3.06 6.79 -0.11
C GLY A 32 2.96 8.30 0.03
N ASN A 33 3.90 8.97 0.71
CA ASN A 33 3.94 10.43 0.73
C ASN A 33 4.18 10.96 -0.69
N ARG A 34 3.32 11.88 -1.14
CA ARG A 34 3.33 12.41 -2.51
C ARG A 34 4.69 12.94 -2.96
N GLU A 35 5.36 13.71 -2.11
CA GLU A 35 6.67 14.31 -2.46
C GLU A 35 7.75 13.24 -2.58
N PHE A 36 7.77 12.27 -1.65
CA PHE A 36 8.73 11.17 -1.70
C PHE A 36 8.50 10.24 -2.89
N ALA A 37 7.24 9.90 -3.16
CA ALA A 37 6.85 9.05 -4.28
C ALA A 37 7.25 9.66 -5.64
N ASP A 38 7.04 10.97 -5.82
CA ASP A 38 7.44 11.70 -7.04
C ASP A 38 8.97 11.70 -7.23
N ILE A 39 9.71 11.94 -6.14
CA ILE A 39 11.18 11.89 -6.15
C ILE A 39 11.70 10.49 -6.50
N LEU A 40 11.10 9.44 -5.95
CA LEU A 40 11.50 8.07 -6.22
C LEU A 40 11.17 7.68 -7.66
N ALA A 41 9.96 7.98 -8.13
CA ALA A 41 9.50 7.71 -9.50
C ALA A 41 10.37 8.39 -10.56
N ALA A 42 10.91 9.58 -10.26
CA ALA A 42 11.82 10.29 -11.16
C ALA A 42 13.23 9.68 -11.26
N ARG A 43 13.59 8.75 -10.38
CA ARG A 43 14.95 8.18 -10.27
C ARG A 43 15.05 6.72 -10.70
N VAL A 44 13.99 5.95 -10.52
CA VAL A 44 13.94 4.54 -10.91
C VAL A 44 13.78 4.40 -12.42
N ASP A 45 14.36 3.36 -13.01
CA ASP A 45 14.17 3.07 -14.43
C ASP A 45 12.96 2.14 -14.69
N SER A 46 12.61 1.96 -15.96
CA SER A 46 11.43 1.19 -16.35
C SER A 46 11.44 -0.25 -15.85
N ASP A 47 12.61 -0.92 -15.86
CA ASP A 47 12.74 -2.30 -15.41
C ASP A 47 12.57 -2.40 -13.89
N GLU A 48 13.13 -1.44 -13.14
CA GLU A 48 12.92 -1.33 -11.70
C GLU A 48 11.44 -1.07 -11.33
N ILE A 49 10.74 -0.25 -12.12
CA ILE A 49 9.30 0.01 -11.96
C ILE A 49 8.51 -1.29 -12.17
N GLU A 50 8.77 -2.01 -13.26
CA GLU A 50 8.06 -3.26 -13.57
C GLU A 50 8.29 -4.32 -12.50
N GLN A 51 9.54 -4.50 -12.05
CA GLN A 51 9.88 -5.43 -10.97
C GLN A 51 9.18 -5.06 -9.65
N PHE A 52 9.15 -3.77 -9.28
CA PHE A 52 8.50 -3.31 -8.07
C PHE A 52 6.99 -3.54 -8.13
N VAL A 53 6.35 -3.19 -9.25
CA VAL A 53 4.90 -3.35 -9.44
C VAL A 53 4.51 -4.82 -9.43
N ASP A 54 5.25 -5.70 -10.10
CA ASP A 54 4.97 -7.14 -10.09
C ASP A 54 5.05 -7.72 -8.66
N MET A 55 6.15 -7.43 -7.95
CA MET A 55 6.32 -7.85 -6.56
C MET A 55 5.20 -7.32 -5.67
N PHE A 56 4.91 -6.02 -5.75
CA PHE A 56 3.94 -5.37 -4.86
C PHE A 56 2.52 -5.87 -5.14
N THR A 57 2.10 -5.91 -6.41
CA THR A 57 0.77 -6.41 -6.78
C THR A 57 0.61 -7.91 -6.47
N GLY A 58 1.69 -8.70 -6.58
CA GLY A 58 1.73 -10.09 -6.12
C GLY A 58 1.41 -10.23 -4.63
N LEU A 59 1.93 -9.34 -3.79
CA LEU A 59 1.59 -9.30 -2.36
C LEU A 59 0.14 -8.88 -2.11
N LEU A 60 -0.35 -7.86 -2.82
CA LEU A 60 -1.74 -7.43 -2.72
C LEU A 60 -2.69 -8.58 -3.06
N ARG A 61 -2.50 -9.26 -4.20
CA ARG A 61 -3.34 -10.40 -4.62
C ARG A 61 -3.33 -11.57 -3.63
N LYS A 62 -2.25 -11.74 -2.89
CA LYS A 62 -2.10 -12.84 -1.91
C LYS A 62 -2.78 -12.53 -0.57
N HIS A 63 -2.84 -11.26 -0.18
CA HIS A 63 -3.23 -10.85 1.18
C HIS A 63 -4.46 -9.93 1.23
N ILE A 64 -4.86 -9.36 0.11
CA ILE A 64 -5.99 -8.42 -0.02
C ILE A 64 -7.02 -9.05 -0.97
N SER A 65 -8.27 -9.11 -0.52
CA SER A 65 -9.39 -9.55 -1.35
C SER A 65 -9.74 -8.51 -2.41
N GLU A 66 -10.39 -8.93 -3.50
CA GLU A 66 -10.80 -8.02 -4.58
C GLU A 66 -11.63 -6.84 -4.07
N SER A 67 -12.60 -7.09 -3.18
CA SER A 67 -13.41 -6.03 -2.54
C SER A 67 -12.59 -5.02 -1.74
N GLU A 68 -11.59 -5.50 -0.99
CA GLU A 68 -10.70 -4.64 -0.17
C GLU A 68 -9.78 -3.80 -1.07
N TYR A 69 -9.31 -4.36 -2.18
CA TYR A 69 -8.50 -3.64 -3.16
C TYR A 69 -9.30 -2.52 -3.83
N HIS A 70 -10.52 -2.81 -4.28
CA HIS A 70 -11.38 -1.81 -4.91
C HIS A 70 -11.73 -0.67 -3.94
N HIS A 71 -12.16 -1.03 -2.73
CA HIS A 71 -12.58 -0.06 -1.71
C HIS A 71 -11.41 0.78 -1.18
N HIS A 72 -10.29 0.17 -0.77
CA HIS A 72 -9.20 0.89 -0.10
C HIS A 72 -8.11 1.43 -1.04
N PHE A 73 -7.86 0.78 -2.17
CA PHE A 73 -6.77 1.18 -3.07
C PHE A 73 -7.27 1.99 -4.26
N LEU A 74 -8.38 1.58 -4.87
CA LEU A 74 -8.98 2.32 -6.00
C LEU A 74 -9.96 3.41 -5.55
N HIS A 75 -10.36 3.42 -4.28
CA HIS A 75 -11.47 4.24 -3.77
C HIS A 75 -12.73 4.07 -4.65
N ASP A 76 -12.88 2.89 -5.25
CA ASP A 76 -14.00 2.49 -6.07
C ASP A 76 -14.89 1.61 -5.20
N ASP A 77 -15.80 2.25 -4.47
CA ASP A 77 -17.00 1.55 -4.02
C ASP A 77 -17.79 1.30 -5.29
N SER A 78 -17.64 0.09 -5.85
CA SER A 78 -18.38 -0.32 -7.03
C SER A 78 -19.88 -0.27 -6.73
N HIS A 79 -20.46 0.92 -6.89
CA HIS A 79 -21.87 1.13 -7.07
C HIS A 79 -22.22 0.38 -8.35
N HIS A 80 -22.68 -0.86 -8.16
CA HIS A 80 -23.52 -1.57 -9.11
C HIS A 80 -24.78 -0.71 -9.31
N HIS A 81 -24.67 0.36 -10.11
CA HIS A 81 -25.83 1.03 -10.69
C HIS A 81 -26.29 0.10 -11.80
N ASP A 82 -27.08 -0.89 -11.39
CA ASP A 82 -27.91 -1.67 -12.31
C ASP A 82 -28.80 -0.68 -13.05
N GLU A 83 -28.51 -0.49 -14.33
CA GLU A 83 -29.38 0.16 -15.29
C GLU A 83 -30.65 -0.69 -15.44
N SER A 84 -31.59 -0.54 -14.51
CA SER A 84 -32.97 -0.94 -14.72
C SER A 84 -33.69 0.18 -15.49
N GLU A 85 -33.40 0.27 -16.78
CA GLU A 85 -34.34 0.83 -17.76
C GLU A 85 -35.42 -0.22 -18.03
N GLY A 86 -36.67 0.08 -17.67
CA GLY A 86 -37.85 -0.77 -17.93
C GLY A 86 -39.14 -0.19 -17.38
#